data_AF-A0A4Y7J6D2-F1
#
_entry.id   AF-A0A4Y7J6D2-F1
#
_cell.length_a   1.000
_cell.length_b   1.000
_cell.length_c   1.000
_cell.angle_alpha   90.00
_cell.angle_beta   90.00
_cell.angle_gamma   90.00
#
_symmetry.space_group_name_H-M   'P 1'
#
loop_
_entity.id
_entity.type
_entity.pdbx_description
1 polymer ?
#
loop_
_entity_poly.entity_id
_entity_poly.type
_entity_poly.pdbx_seq_one_letter_code
_entity_poly.pdbx_strand_id
1 'polypeptide(L)'
;MENLYSKLYDKYNKLKTRKDSEIDRYNHDQEVKFTGYMAAVEEADRSDKEELCVQYEKLLTEETRKGKELSEEVEKLRNLQQEGLSCSARGRYNENGQMESPRDTDSDSRGKLPVAIETERDSQSIQKESCCGKIISSGGSINANCVFHTLLEFLIGMKFEFVTKADGPCLSALHQSSGNC
;
A
#
# COMPACT_ATOMS: atom_id res chain seq x y z
N MET A 1 -35.05 63.47 -5.80
CA MET A 1 -34.47 62.47 -4.88
C MET A 1 -34.43 61.07 -5.50
N GLU A 2 -35.53 60.58 -6.09
CA GLU A 2 -35.62 59.22 -6.67
C GLU A 2 -34.59 58.89 -7.78
N ASN A 3 -34.31 59.84 -8.68
CA ASN A 3 -33.30 59.67 -9.74
C ASN A 3 -31.90 59.37 -9.18
N LEU A 4 -31.56 59.97 -8.03
CA LEU A 4 -30.27 59.75 -7.39
C LEU A 4 -30.17 58.31 -6.83
N TYR A 5 -31.24 57.83 -6.21
CA TYR A 5 -31.32 56.47 -5.66
C TYR A 5 -31.26 55.41 -6.76
N SER A 6 -31.98 55.61 -7.87
CA SER A 6 -31.93 54.71 -9.03
C SER A 6 -30.51 54.60 -9.60
N LYS A 7 -29.82 55.74 -9.82
CA LYS A 7 -28.42 55.74 -10.30
C LYS A 7 -27.45 55.02 -9.37
N LEU A 8 -27.64 55.17 -8.06
CA LEU A 8 -26.79 54.52 -7.06
C LEU A 8 -27.00 53.00 -7.06
N TYR A 9 -28.26 52.57 -7.14
CA TYR A 9 -28.63 51.16 -7.20
C TYR A 9 -28.12 50.48 -8.46
N ASP A 10 -28.26 51.13 -9.62
CA ASP A 10 -27.74 50.62 -10.89
C ASP A 10 -26.22 50.45 -10.86
N LYS A 11 -25.51 51.40 -10.24
CA LYS A 11 -24.05 51.34 -10.10
C LYS A 11 -23.64 50.20 -9.17
N TYR A 12 -24.35 50.01 -8.05
CA TYR A 12 -24.13 48.90 -7.14
C TYR A 12 -24.33 47.56 -7.85
N ASN A 13 -25.45 47.38 -8.55
CA ASN A 13 -25.73 46.12 -9.25
C ASN A 13 -24.68 45.81 -10.32
N LYS A 14 -24.28 46.81 -11.13
CA LYS A 14 -23.21 46.62 -12.12
C LYS A 14 -21.89 46.20 -11.48
N LEU A 15 -21.53 46.82 -10.36
CA LEU A 15 -20.30 46.48 -9.63
C LEU A 15 -20.39 45.08 -9.03
N LYS A 16 -21.53 44.74 -8.44
CA LYS A 16 -21.78 43.42 -7.84
C LYS A 16 -21.69 42.32 -8.90
N THR A 17 -22.43 42.44 -10.00
CA THR A 17 -22.38 41.49 -11.11
C THR A 17 -20.96 41.33 -11.64
N ARG A 18 -20.22 42.43 -11.82
CA ARG A 18 -18.81 42.36 -12.26
C ARG A 18 -17.95 41.56 -11.27
N LYS A 19 -18.08 41.83 -9.97
CA LYS A 19 -17.29 41.18 -8.93
C LYS A 19 -17.63 39.69 -8.81
N ASP A 20 -18.90 39.35 -8.85
CA ASP A 20 -19.38 37.96 -8.81
C ASP A 20 -18.79 37.19 -10.01
N SER A 21 -18.88 37.74 -11.23
CA SER A 21 -18.27 37.13 -12.41
C SER A 21 -16.73 37.06 -12.36
N GLU A 22 -16.06 37.97 -11.66
CA GLU A 22 -14.61 37.95 -11.51
C GLU A 22 -14.16 36.83 -10.56
N ILE A 23 -14.92 36.60 -9.49
CA ILE A 23 -14.73 35.46 -8.58
C ILE A 23 -14.97 34.14 -9.32
N ASP A 24 -16.04 34.03 -10.11
CA ASP A 24 -16.35 32.82 -10.87
C ASP A 24 -15.23 32.46 -11.85
N ARG A 25 -14.67 33.45 -12.56
CA ARG A 25 -13.53 33.24 -13.44
C ARG A 25 -12.29 32.75 -12.68
N TYR A 26 -12.00 33.36 -11.53
CA TYR A 26 -10.86 32.95 -10.70
C TYR A 26 -11.02 31.51 -10.21
N ASN A 27 -12.21 31.17 -9.70
CA ASN A 27 -12.50 29.81 -9.23
C ASN A 27 -12.36 28.79 -10.36
N HIS A 28 -12.91 29.10 -11.55
CA HIS A 28 -12.77 28.23 -12.70
C HIS A 28 -11.31 28.02 -13.12
N ASP A 29 -10.50 29.09 -13.15
CA ASP A 29 -9.07 29.00 -13.43
C ASP A 29 -8.32 28.14 -12.39
N GLN A 30 -8.71 28.22 -11.11
CA GLN A 30 -8.16 27.35 -10.06
C GLN A 30 -8.59 25.89 -10.23
N GLU A 31 -9.85 25.63 -10.56
CA GLU A 31 -10.36 24.28 -10.83
C GLU A 31 -9.59 23.63 -11.99
N VAL A 32 -9.38 24.36 -13.09
CA VAL A 32 -8.61 23.87 -14.24
C VAL A 32 -7.18 23.50 -13.84
N LYS A 33 -6.51 24.32 -13.02
CA LYS A 33 -5.16 23.98 -12.50
C LYS A 33 -5.19 22.73 -11.64
N PHE A 34 -6.17 22.63 -10.73
CA PHE A 34 -6.31 21.49 -9.84
C PHE A 34 -6.53 20.19 -10.62
N THR A 35 -7.43 20.21 -11.61
CA THR A 35 -7.65 19.07 -12.52
C THR A 35 -6.38 18.70 -13.27
N GLY A 36 -5.59 19.68 -13.72
CA GLY A 36 -4.30 19.45 -14.36
C GLY A 36 -3.29 18.74 -13.45
N TYR A 37 -3.14 19.20 -12.21
CA TYR A 37 -2.26 18.53 -11.23
C TYR A 37 -2.73 17.11 -10.92
N MET A 38 -4.02 16.90 -10.71
CA MET A 38 -4.58 15.57 -10.46
C MET A 38 -4.32 14.61 -11.63
N ALA A 39 -4.50 15.06 -12.87
CA ALA A 39 -4.20 14.27 -14.06
C ALA A 39 -2.71 13.89 -14.16
N ALA A 40 -1.81 14.84 -13.89
CA ALA A 40 -0.37 14.59 -13.91
C ALA A 40 0.08 13.59 -12.83
N VAL A 41 -0.55 13.65 -11.64
CA VAL A 41 -0.30 12.68 -10.55
C VAL A 41 -0.81 11.29 -10.94
N GLU A 42 -2.03 11.20 -11.47
CA GLU A 42 -2.58 9.91 -11.93
C GLU A 42 -1.77 9.28 -13.07
N GLU A 43 -1.18 10.09 -13.95
CA GLU A 43 -0.31 9.61 -15.02
C GLU A 43 1.00 9.02 -14.47
N ALA A 44 1.65 9.71 -13.52
CA ALA A 44 2.86 9.21 -12.87
C ALA A 44 2.61 7.89 -12.11
N ASP A 45 1.58 7.86 -11.26
CA ASP A 45 1.21 6.65 -10.49
C ASP A 45 0.87 5.47 -11.42
N ARG A 46 0.22 5.72 -12.56
CA ARG A 46 -0.11 4.67 -13.53
C ARG A 46 1.12 4.14 -14.24
N SER A 47 2.04 5.01 -14.67
CA SER A 47 3.26 4.63 -15.38
C SER A 47 4.12 3.69 -14.53
N ASP A 48 4.39 4.05 -13.27
CA ASP A 48 5.23 3.26 -12.38
C ASP A 48 4.61 1.88 -12.10
N LYS A 49 3.29 1.84 -11.95
CA LYS A 49 2.54 0.60 -11.75
C LYS A 49 2.58 -0.29 -12.99
N GLU A 50 2.40 0.27 -14.18
CA GLU A 50 2.44 -0.48 -15.44
C GLU A 50 3.82 -1.08 -15.69
N GLU A 51 4.90 -0.34 -15.44
CA GLU A 51 6.27 -0.85 -15.54
C GLU A 51 6.51 -2.01 -14.57
N LEU A 52 6.08 -1.86 -13.31
CA LEU A 52 6.22 -2.91 -12.30
C LEU A 52 5.42 -4.18 -12.67
N CYS A 53 4.22 -4.03 -13.23
CA CYS A 53 3.41 -5.15 -13.71
C CYS A 53 4.11 -5.94 -14.81
N VAL A 54 4.71 -5.24 -15.79
CA VAL A 54 5.44 -5.90 -16.89
C VAL A 54 6.67 -6.65 -16.35
N GLN A 55 7.42 -6.06 -15.42
CA GLN A 55 8.55 -6.75 -14.80
C GLN A 55 8.13 -7.99 -14.02
N TYR A 56 7.05 -7.90 -13.24
CA TYR A 56 6.53 -9.02 -12.48
C TYR A 56 6.08 -10.17 -13.39
N GLU A 57 5.33 -9.88 -14.45
CA GLU A 57 4.86 -10.90 -15.40
C GLU A 57 6.04 -11.62 -16.07
N LYS A 58 7.06 -10.86 -16.51
CA LYS A 58 8.29 -11.43 -17.08
C LYS A 58 8.98 -12.38 -16.11
N LEU A 59 9.21 -11.96 -14.85
CA LEU A 59 9.85 -12.79 -13.85
C LEU A 59 9.05 -14.06 -13.55
N LEU A 60 7.72 -13.95 -13.49
CA LEU A 60 6.83 -15.09 -13.26
C LEU A 60 6.96 -16.14 -14.37
N THR A 61 7.01 -15.71 -15.63
CA THR A 61 7.21 -16.63 -16.77
C THR A 61 8.59 -17.28 -16.76
N GLU A 62 9.63 -16.55 -16.34
CA GLU A 62 11.00 -17.06 -16.24
C GLU A 62 11.12 -18.12 -15.14
N GLU A 63 10.62 -17.86 -13.94
CA GLU A 63 10.63 -18.81 -12.83
C GLU A 63 9.80 -20.05 -13.13
N THR A 64 8.65 -19.89 -13.81
CA THR A 64 7.84 -21.02 -14.26
C THR A 64 8.61 -21.90 -15.26
N ARG A 65 9.38 -21.30 -16.18
CA ARG A 65 10.23 -22.04 -17.12
C ARG A 65 11.35 -22.79 -16.40
N LYS A 66 12.08 -22.13 -15.50
CA LYS A 66 13.14 -22.76 -14.69
C LYS A 66 12.59 -23.92 -13.86
N GLY A 67 11.40 -23.77 -13.27
CA GLY A 67 10.73 -24.83 -12.52
C GLY A 67 10.47 -26.08 -13.35
N LYS A 68 10.08 -25.92 -14.62
CA LYS A 68 9.90 -27.05 -15.57
C LYS A 68 11.23 -27.74 -15.86
N GLU A 69 12.26 -26.98 -16.25
CA GLU A 69 13.60 -27.51 -16.54
C GLU A 69 14.19 -28.26 -15.33
N LEU A 70 14.05 -27.70 -14.13
CA LEU A 70 14.47 -28.35 -12.89
C LEU A 70 13.70 -29.65 -12.64
N SER A 71 12.39 -29.68 -12.88
CA SER A 71 11.59 -30.90 -12.71
C SER A 71 11.99 -32.01 -13.69
N GLU A 72 12.32 -31.66 -14.93
CA GLU A 72 12.79 -32.59 -15.96
C GLU A 72 14.16 -33.18 -15.59
N GLU A 73 15.10 -32.37 -15.11
CA GLU A 73 16.41 -32.87 -14.68
C GLU A 73 16.30 -33.73 -13.41
N VAL A 74 15.42 -33.39 -12.47
CA VAL A 74 15.14 -34.23 -11.28
C VAL A 74 14.57 -35.58 -11.70
N GLU A 75 13.65 -35.61 -12.67
CA GLU A 75 13.10 -36.84 -13.22
C GLU A 75 14.19 -37.70 -13.89
N LYS A 76 15.04 -37.07 -14.70
CA LYS A 76 16.17 -37.74 -15.34
C LYS A 76 17.13 -38.34 -14.31
N LEU A 77 17.50 -37.60 -13.27
CA LEU A 77 18.34 -38.10 -12.16
C LEU A 77 17.70 -39.30 -11.46
N ARG A 78 16.39 -39.23 -11.19
CA ARG A 78 15.64 -40.35 -10.57
C ARG A 78 15.68 -41.60 -11.44
N ASN A 79 15.53 -41.47 -12.76
CA ASN A 79 15.61 -42.59 -13.70
C ASN A 79 17.01 -43.23 -13.71
N LEU A 80 18.08 -42.44 -13.75
CA LEU A 80 19.45 -42.97 -13.65
C LEU A 80 19.69 -43.73 -12.34
N GLN A 81 19.17 -43.23 -11.21
CA GLN A 81 19.32 -43.88 -9.91
C GLN A 81 18.57 -45.23 -9.88
N GLN A 82 17.41 -45.32 -10.54
CA GLN A 82 16.66 -46.57 -10.68
C GLN A 82 17.34 -47.57 -11.62
N GLU A 83 17.96 -47.09 -12.71
CA GLU A 83 18.74 -47.92 -13.63
C GLU A 83 20.02 -48.49 -12.99
N GLY A 84 20.72 -47.70 -12.16
CA GLY A 84 21.91 -48.13 -11.41
C GLY A 84 21.63 -49.16 -10.30
N LEU A 85 20.40 -49.24 -9.79
CA LEU A 85 19.97 -50.24 -8.80
C LEU A 85 19.53 -51.58 -9.41
N SER A 86 19.39 -51.67 -10.74
CA SER A 86 18.87 -52.86 -11.43
C SER A 86 19.88 -54.04 -11.55
N CYS A 87 21.15 -53.85 -11.14
CA CYS A 87 22.19 -54.88 -11.27
C CYS A 87 22.62 -55.57 -9.96
N SER A 88 22.00 -55.28 -8.80
CA SER A 88 22.39 -55.93 -7.54
C SER A 88 21.64 -57.25 -7.22
N ALA A 89 20.87 -57.80 -8.15
CA ALA A 89 20.08 -59.02 -7.92
C ALA A 89 20.56 -60.24 -8.72
N ARG A 90 21.86 -60.54 -8.73
CA ARG A 90 22.34 -61.91 -9.05
C ARG A 90 23.56 -62.31 -8.20
N GLY A 91 23.27 -63.05 -7.14
CA GLY A 91 24.23 -63.88 -6.41
C GLY A 91 23.50 -64.97 -5.64
N ARG A 92 23.17 -66.08 -6.31
CA ARG A 92 22.83 -67.38 -5.68
C ARG A 92 24.14 -67.98 -5.14
N TYR A 93 24.28 -68.78 -4.07
CA TYR A 93 23.45 -69.78 -3.36
C TYR A 93 24.00 -69.92 -1.92
N ASN A 94 23.22 -70.46 -0.96
CA ASN A 94 23.53 -71.72 -0.26
C ASN A 94 22.47 -72.10 0.78
N GLU A 95 22.06 -73.36 0.72
CA GLU A 95 21.21 -74.07 1.65
C GLU A 95 21.97 -74.42 2.96
N ASN A 96 21.19 -74.70 4.01
CA ASN A 96 21.49 -75.50 5.21
C ASN A 96 21.58 -74.74 6.55
N GLY A 97 20.62 -75.06 7.43
CA GLY A 97 20.77 -74.89 8.88
C GLY A 97 19.53 -74.37 9.60
N GLN A 98 18.59 -75.25 9.94
CA GLN A 98 17.67 -75.03 11.07
C GLN A 98 18.48 -74.83 12.36
N MET A 99 18.10 -73.84 13.18
CA MET A 99 18.02 -74.01 14.63
C MET A 99 17.06 -72.98 15.24
N GLU A 100 16.24 -73.45 16.18
CA GLU A 100 15.10 -72.74 16.77
C GLU A 100 15.46 -71.68 17.84
N SER A 101 14.57 -70.68 17.99
CA SER A 101 13.97 -70.01 19.20
C SER A 101 14.81 -69.90 20.49
N PRO A 102 14.80 -68.80 21.30
CA PRO A 102 13.56 -68.29 21.97
C PRO A 102 13.45 -66.80 22.43
N ARG A 103 12.17 -66.35 22.53
CA ARG A 103 11.53 -65.43 23.52
C ARG A 103 11.80 -63.91 23.53
N ASP A 104 10.68 -63.20 23.43
CA ASP A 104 10.19 -62.03 24.19
C ASP A 104 11.11 -60.82 24.42
N THR A 105 10.77 -59.70 23.78
CA THR A 105 10.67 -58.40 24.49
C THR A 105 9.77 -57.43 23.73
N ASP A 106 8.68 -57.05 24.38
CA ASP A 106 7.85 -55.89 24.02
C ASP A 106 8.69 -54.61 23.94
N SER A 107 8.40 -53.77 22.94
CA SER A 107 8.74 -52.35 22.97
C SER A 107 7.79 -51.58 22.07
N ASP A 108 6.60 -51.34 22.63
CA ASP A 108 5.67 -50.30 22.22
C ASP A 108 6.39 -48.94 22.15
N SER A 109 6.41 -48.35 20.96
CA SER A 109 6.66 -46.92 20.76
C SER A 109 5.52 -46.29 19.96
N ARG A 110 4.36 -46.25 20.62
CA ARG A 110 3.67 -45.00 20.96
C ARG A 110 3.58 -44.01 19.80
N GLY A 111 2.57 -44.23 18.97
CA GLY A 111 2.05 -43.19 18.10
C GLY A 111 1.54 -41.98 18.90
N LYS A 112 1.62 -40.82 18.23
CA LYS A 112 0.69 -39.69 18.31
C LYS A 112 0.93 -38.67 19.45
N LEU A 113 1.53 -37.54 19.10
CA LEU A 113 1.12 -36.22 19.58
C LEU A 113 1.14 -35.21 18.41
N PRO A 114 0.21 -34.23 18.37
CA PRO A 114 -0.03 -33.39 17.20
C PRO A 114 0.93 -32.20 17.18
N VAL A 115 1.61 -31.98 16.06
CA VAL A 115 2.24 -30.68 15.79
C VAL A 115 1.18 -29.81 15.13
N ALA A 116 0.66 -28.85 15.89
CA ALA A 116 -0.11 -27.75 15.36
C ALA A 116 0.80 -26.96 14.40
N ILE A 117 0.50 -27.04 13.10
CA ILE A 117 1.03 -26.08 12.14
C ILE A 117 0.12 -24.86 12.26
N GLU A 118 0.52 -23.91 13.09
CA GLU A 118 -0.02 -22.57 13.04
C GLU A 118 0.45 -21.95 11.73
N THR A 119 -0.39 -22.05 10.70
CA THR A 119 -0.31 -21.18 9.53
C THR A 119 -0.60 -19.76 9.98
N GLU A 120 0.46 -19.06 10.38
CA GLU A 120 0.54 -17.60 10.42
C GLU A 120 0.27 -17.10 8.99
N ARG A 121 -1.00 -16.77 8.73
CA ARG A 121 -1.40 -15.98 7.58
C ARG A 121 -0.95 -14.57 7.87
N ASP A 122 0.21 -14.20 7.35
CA ASP A 122 0.66 -12.82 7.25
C ASP A 122 -0.39 -12.03 6.46
N SER A 123 -1.34 -11.49 7.20
CA SER A 123 -2.32 -10.53 6.70
C SER A 123 -1.55 -9.23 6.60
N GLN A 124 -0.88 -9.03 5.45
CA GLN A 124 -0.36 -7.73 5.07
C GLN A 124 -1.55 -6.77 5.02
N SER A 125 -1.82 -6.12 6.16
CA SER A 125 -2.68 -4.96 6.20
C SER A 125 -2.04 -3.95 5.27
N ILE A 126 -2.68 -3.67 4.16
CA ILE A 126 -2.44 -2.44 3.41
C ILE A 126 -2.70 -1.32 4.43
N GLN A 127 -1.63 -0.84 5.05
CA GLN A 127 -1.69 0.35 5.89
C GLN A 127 -2.11 1.45 4.94
N LYS A 128 -3.37 1.87 5.06
CA LYS A 128 -3.86 3.07 4.42
C LYS A 128 -2.92 4.19 4.87
N GLU A 129 -2.02 4.59 4.00
CA GLU A 129 -1.03 5.63 4.27
C GLU A 129 -1.81 6.87 4.72
N SER A 130 -1.81 7.13 6.02
CA SER A 130 -2.44 8.31 6.57
C SER A 130 -1.55 9.46 6.14
N CYS A 131 -2.03 10.31 5.23
CA CYS A 131 -1.32 11.49 4.75
C CYS A 131 -0.69 12.28 5.91
N CYS A 132 -1.30 12.27 7.09
CA CYS A 132 -0.72 12.78 8.32
C CYS A 132 -0.82 11.65 9.36
N GLY A 133 0.34 11.17 9.85
CA GLY A 133 0.43 10.10 10.84
C GLY A 133 -0.42 10.37 12.09
N LYS A 134 -0.88 9.29 12.74
CA LYS A 134 -1.72 9.29 13.95
C LYS A 134 -1.33 10.45 14.88
N ILE A 135 -2.23 11.41 15.06
CA ILE A 135 -2.02 12.59 15.90
C ILE A 135 -1.78 12.11 17.33
N ILE A 136 -0.52 11.94 17.73
CA ILE A 136 -0.19 11.67 19.13
C ILE A 136 -0.36 13.00 19.86
N SER A 137 -1.50 13.11 20.53
CA SER A 137 -1.82 14.19 21.45
C SER A 137 -0.86 14.09 22.65
N SER A 138 0.28 14.75 22.57
CA SER A 138 1.11 15.07 23.74
C SER A 138 1.46 16.54 23.64
N GLY A 139 0.98 17.31 24.63
CA GLY A 139 0.84 18.76 24.59
C GLY A 139 2.01 19.53 23.98
N GLY A 140 1.73 20.19 22.86
CA GLY A 140 2.62 21.18 22.25
C GLY A 140 2.65 21.08 20.73
N SER A 141 1.82 21.90 20.07
CA SER A 141 1.83 22.20 18.63
C SER A 141 1.74 21.00 17.67
N ILE A 142 0.57 20.83 17.07
CA ILE A 142 0.30 19.82 16.04
C ILE A 142 0.82 20.36 14.70
N ASN A 143 2.13 20.32 14.49
CA ASN A 143 2.69 20.60 13.17
C ASN A 143 2.69 19.33 12.32
N ALA A 144 1.57 19.06 11.65
CA ALA A 144 1.49 18.02 10.65
C ALA A 144 2.13 18.55 9.35
N ASN A 145 3.45 18.35 9.19
CA ASN A 145 4.17 18.59 7.93
C ASN A 145 3.77 17.54 6.86
N CYS A 146 2.47 17.40 6.58
CA CYS A 146 1.99 16.56 5.48
C CYS A 146 1.80 17.41 4.22
N VAL A 147 2.00 16.80 3.05
CA VAL A 147 1.88 17.48 1.73
C VAL A 147 0.55 18.23 1.61
N PHE A 148 -0.53 17.66 2.17
CA PHE A 148 -1.82 18.30 2.25
C PHE A 148 -1.82 19.63 3.04
N HIS A 149 -1.12 19.69 4.18
CA HIS A 149 -1.00 20.91 4.98
C HIS A 149 -0.28 22.01 4.18
N THR A 150 0.85 21.68 3.55
CA THR A 150 1.60 22.63 2.71
C THR A 150 0.80 23.11 1.50
N LEU A 151 0.07 22.20 0.83
CA LEU A 151 -0.80 22.55 -0.30
C LEU A 151 -1.94 23.49 0.14
N LEU A 152 -2.55 23.22 1.28
CA LEU A 152 -3.65 24.02 1.80
C LEU A 152 -3.20 25.44 2.18
N GLU A 153 -2.04 25.57 2.83
CA GLU A 153 -1.43 26.88 3.14
C GLU A 153 -1.10 27.67 1.87
N PHE A 154 -0.55 27.00 0.85
CA PHE A 154 -0.25 27.62 -0.43
C PHE A 154 -1.51 28.09 -1.17
N LEU A 155 -2.56 27.25 -1.23
CA LEU A 155 -3.81 27.57 -1.92
C LEU A 155 -4.54 28.76 -1.30
N ILE A 156 -4.56 28.82 0.03
CA ILE A 156 -5.30 29.88 0.75
C ILE A 156 -4.42 31.12 0.97
N GLY A 157 -3.09 31.00 0.84
CA GLY A 157 -2.15 32.09 1.11
C GLY A 157 -2.12 32.47 2.60
N MET A 158 -2.47 31.54 3.48
CA MET A 158 -2.52 31.73 4.94
C MET A 158 -1.85 30.57 5.65
N LYS A 159 -1.23 30.86 6.80
CA LYS A 159 -0.67 29.81 7.66
C LYS A 159 -1.77 29.24 8.55
N PHE A 160 -1.82 27.92 8.71
CA PHE A 160 -2.80 27.26 9.56
C PHE A 160 -2.15 26.48 10.68
N GLU A 161 -2.77 26.48 11.85
CA GLU A 161 -2.32 25.67 12.99
C GLU A 161 -3.52 24.94 13.58
N PHE A 162 -3.34 23.64 13.79
CA PHE A 162 -4.31 22.82 14.50
C PHE A 162 -4.03 22.91 16.00
N VAL A 163 -4.96 23.53 16.72
CA VAL A 163 -4.90 23.70 18.16
C VAL A 163 -5.93 22.78 18.80
N THR A 164 -5.50 21.80 19.59
CA THR A 164 -6.43 21.05 20.45
C THR A 164 -6.79 21.88 21.67
N LYS A 165 -8.07 22.22 21.81
CA LYS A 165 -8.65 22.82 23.01
C LYS A 165 -9.40 21.73 23.80
N ALA A 166 -9.84 22.06 25.01
CA ALA A 166 -10.60 21.14 25.86
C ALA A 166 -11.89 20.60 25.19
N ASP A 167 -12.47 21.36 24.26
CA ASP A 167 -13.66 20.99 23.47
C ASP A 167 -13.36 20.27 22.14
N GLY A 168 -12.09 19.96 21.85
CA GLY A 168 -11.67 19.26 20.64
C GLY A 168 -10.70 20.03 19.74
N PRO A 169 -10.37 19.48 18.55
CA PRO A 169 -9.46 20.11 17.60
C PRO A 169 -10.09 21.37 16.98
N CYS A 170 -9.37 22.48 17.06
CA CYS A 170 -9.73 23.77 16.50
C CYS A 170 -8.72 24.16 15.41
N LEU A 171 -9.20 24.52 14.23
CA LEU A 171 -8.37 25.05 13.15
C LEU A 171 -8.23 26.57 13.33
N SER A 172 -7.00 27.05 13.49
CA SER A 172 -6.70 28.48 13.55
C SER A 172 -5.96 28.91 12.28
N ALA A 173 -6.40 30.01 11.66
CA ALA A 173 -5.77 30.60 10.49
C ALA A 173 -5.13 31.93 10.89
N LEU A 174 -3.84 32.13 10.58
CA LEU A 174 -3.14 33.39 10.80
C LEU A 174 -2.84 34.06 9.47
N HIS A 175 -3.42 35.23 9.26
CA HIS A 175 -3.12 36.07 8.11
C HIS A 175 -1.91 36.97 8.44
N GLN A 176 -0.90 37.00 7.56
CA GLN A 176 0.36 37.71 7.81
C GLN A 176 0.18 39.23 7.97
N SER A 177 -0.92 39.81 7.47
CA SER A 177 -1.22 41.24 7.66
C SER A 177 -1.83 41.58 9.03
N SER A 178 -2.17 40.58 9.85
CA SER A 178 -2.79 40.77 11.17
C SER A 178 -1.75 40.94 12.28
N GLY A 179 -0.63 41.59 11.96
CA GLY A 179 0.45 41.86 12.91
C GLY A 179 -0.07 42.51 14.19
N ASN A 180 0.50 42.08 15.32
CA ASN A 180 0.26 42.58 16.67
C ASN A 180 -0.04 44.08 16.72
N CYS A 181 -1.15 44.44 17.36
CA CYS A 181 -1.33 45.77 17.95
C CYS A 181 -0.34 45.98 19.09
#